data_AF-A0A5D0VCF2-F1
#
_entry.id   AF-A0A5D0VCF2-F1
#
_cell.length_a   1.000
_cell.length_b   1.000
_cell.length_c   1.000
_cell.angle_alpha   90.00
_cell.angle_beta   90.00
_cell.angle_gamma   90.00
#
_symmetry.space_group_name_H-M   'P 1'
#
loop_
_entity.id
_entity.type
_entity.pdbx_description
1 polymer ?
#
loop_
_entity_poly.entity_id
_entity_poly.type
_entity_poly.pdbx_seq_one_letter_code
_entity_poly.pdbx_strand_id
1 'polypeptide(L)'
;MTLPYENSSAAAHAETNVQLSVFEEIRVVLDRPDLSDAALSDTLSDYRAITPAGLEGSDIAEGRGTPESRQEAMRTMPVPAPVHALDMPVHDLNPPLGVRFAPVIARCQNALQSIAPLMKRVPIAAAARVKDH
;
A
#
# COMPACT_ATOMS: atom_id res chain seq x y z
N MET A 1 -34.55 28.79 -48.21
CA MET A 1 -33.15 29.18 -47.95
C MET A 1 -33.10 29.69 -46.51
N THR A 2 -32.82 28.80 -45.56
CA THR A 2 -32.71 29.12 -44.12
C THR A 2 -31.83 28.03 -43.52
N LEU A 3 -30.64 28.42 -43.05
CA LEU A 3 -29.68 27.54 -42.37
C LEU A 3 -30.08 27.36 -40.90
N PRO A 4 -29.72 26.21 -40.30
CA PRO A 4 -30.12 25.85 -38.93
C PRO A 4 -29.34 26.61 -37.86
N TYR A 5 -30.04 27.04 -36.81
CA TYR A 5 -29.47 27.59 -35.60
C TYR A 5 -29.09 26.46 -34.65
N GLU A 6 -27.96 26.67 -33.98
CA GLU A 6 -27.22 25.72 -33.18
C GLU A 6 -27.99 25.19 -31.98
N ASN A 7 -27.77 23.91 -31.66
CA ASN A 7 -27.79 23.44 -30.29
C ASN A 7 -26.42 22.81 -29.99
N SER A 8 -25.44 23.70 -29.76
CA SER A 8 -24.23 23.39 -29.00
C SER A 8 -24.62 23.17 -27.54
N SER A 9 -24.81 21.92 -27.13
CA SER A 9 -24.72 21.50 -25.72
C SER A 9 -24.75 19.97 -25.59
N ALA A 10 -23.85 19.28 -26.27
CA ALA A 10 -23.53 17.88 -25.94
C ALA A 10 -22.04 17.55 -26.15
N ALA A 11 -21.19 18.59 -26.26
CA ALA A 11 -19.74 18.44 -26.33
C ALA A 11 -19.15 18.50 -24.91
N ALA A 12 -19.30 17.45 -24.13
CA ALA A 12 -18.56 17.30 -22.86
C ALA A 12 -18.36 15.85 -22.36
N HIS A 13 -18.76 14.83 -23.12
CA HIS A 13 -18.38 13.44 -22.83
C HIS A 13 -18.06 12.69 -24.13
N ALA A 14 -17.23 13.31 -24.98
CA ALA A 14 -16.39 12.50 -25.84
C ALA A 14 -15.34 11.87 -24.93
N GLU A 15 -15.74 10.81 -24.22
CA GLU A 15 -14.83 9.81 -23.67
C GLU A 15 -13.97 9.39 -24.84
N THR A 16 -12.80 10.02 -24.95
CA THR A 16 -11.78 9.62 -25.88
C THR A 16 -11.33 8.30 -25.31
N ASN A 17 -12.01 7.23 -25.74
CA ASN A 17 -11.69 5.86 -25.43
C ASN A 17 -10.43 5.54 -26.24
N VAL A 18 -9.33 6.23 -25.87
CA VAL A 18 -8.00 5.79 -26.20
C VAL A 18 -7.92 4.45 -25.51
N GLN A 19 -7.99 3.37 -26.29
CA GLN A 19 -7.67 2.05 -25.81
C GLN A 19 -6.20 2.09 -25.40
N LEU A 20 -5.96 2.50 -24.14
CA LEU A 20 -4.66 2.43 -23.52
C LEU A 20 -4.27 0.96 -23.51
N SER A 21 -3.00 0.68 -23.80
CA SER A 21 -2.48 -0.66 -23.58
C SER A 21 -2.70 -1.06 -22.11
N VAL A 22 -2.86 -2.35 -21.83
CA VAL A 22 -3.06 -2.83 -20.44
C VAL A 22 -1.95 -2.31 -19.51
N PHE A 23 -0.71 -2.25 -19.99
CA PHE A 23 0.40 -1.71 -19.20
C PHE A 23 0.29 -0.20 -18.96
N GLU A 24 -0.20 0.57 -19.92
CA GLU A 24 -0.54 1.99 -19.69
C GLU A 24 -1.72 2.14 -18.72
N GLU A 25 -2.76 1.30 -18.82
CA GLU A 25 -3.87 1.26 -17.86
C GLU A 25 -3.33 1.02 -16.45
N ILE A 26 -2.43 0.05 -16.27
CA ILE A 26 -1.80 -0.24 -14.98
C ILE A 26 -0.99 0.95 -14.47
N ARG A 27 -0.15 1.58 -15.31
CA ARG A 27 0.65 2.75 -14.90
C ARG A 27 -0.23 3.91 -14.43
N VAL A 28 -1.35 4.14 -15.12
CA VAL A 28 -2.31 5.19 -14.78
C VAL A 28 -3.04 4.86 -13.47
N VAL A 29 -3.49 3.61 -13.31
CA VAL A 29 -4.21 3.17 -12.10
C VAL A 29 -3.30 3.19 -10.86
N LEU A 30 -2.03 2.84 -11.02
CA LEU A 30 -1.05 2.80 -9.93
C LEU A 30 -0.33 4.15 -9.70
N ASP A 31 -0.54 5.14 -10.57
CA ASP A 31 0.20 6.41 -10.57
C ASP A 31 1.74 6.20 -10.59
N ARG A 32 2.19 5.23 -11.40
CA ARG A 32 3.60 4.79 -11.47
C ARG A 32 4.11 4.76 -12.92
N PRO A 33 4.37 5.93 -13.53
CA PRO A 33 4.87 6.01 -14.91
C PRO A 33 6.29 5.44 -15.09
N ASP A 34 7.02 5.25 -13.99
CA ASP A 34 8.38 4.70 -13.97
C ASP A 34 8.45 3.18 -14.18
N LEU A 35 7.33 2.46 -14.08
CA LEU A 35 7.31 1.00 -14.22
C LEU A 35 7.53 0.57 -15.67
N SER A 36 8.53 -0.28 -15.89
CA SER A 36 8.80 -0.90 -17.19
C SER A 36 7.80 -2.02 -17.51
N ASP A 37 7.57 -2.27 -18.80
CA ASP A 37 6.68 -3.37 -19.24
C ASP A 37 7.17 -4.73 -18.72
N ALA A 38 8.48 -4.94 -18.67
CA ALA A 38 9.07 -6.17 -18.14
C ALA A 38 8.74 -6.36 -16.66
N ALA A 39 8.89 -5.30 -15.84
CA ALA A 39 8.56 -5.36 -14.42
C ALA A 39 7.05 -5.60 -14.19
N LEU A 40 6.19 -4.98 -15.01
CA LEU A 40 4.75 -5.21 -14.97
C LEU A 40 4.39 -6.65 -15.37
N SER A 41 5.04 -7.19 -16.39
CA SER A 41 4.85 -8.58 -16.84
C SER A 41 5.25 -9.58 -15.77
N ASP A 42 6.40 -9.39 -15.12
CA ASP A 42 6.85 -10.24 -14.00
C ASP A 42 5.87 -10.16 -12.83
N THR A 43 5.45 -8.94 -12.48
CA THR A 43 4.49 -8.72 -11.39
C THR A 43 3.15 -9.40 -11.65
N LEU A 44 2.62 -9.30 -12.88
CA LEU A 44 1.38 -9.98 -13.28
C LEU A 44 1.54 -11.49 -13.34
N SER A 45 2.71 -12.00 -13.71
CA SER A 45 2.99 -13.44 -13.72
C SER A 45 3.00 -14.02 -12.30
N ASP A 46 3.50 -13.26 -11.34
CA ASP A 46 3.52 -13.63 -9.92
C ASP A 46 2.21 -13.32 -9.19
N TYR A 47 1.31 -12.55 -9.82
CA TYR A 47 0.05 -12.14 -9.23
C TYR A 47 -0.97 -13.29 -9.21
N ARG A 48 -0.98 -14.01 -8.08
CA ARG A 48 -1.86 -15.15 -7.82
C ARG A 48 -3.08 -14.82 -6.96
N ALA A 49 -3.37 -13.54 -6.74
CA ALA A 49 -4.45 -13.17 -5.84
C ALA A 49 -5.81 -13.29 -6.54
N ILE A 50 -6.70 -14.07 -5.93
CA ILE A 50 -8.11 -14.12 -6.30
C ILE A 50 -8.72 -12.80 -5.84
N THR A 51 -8.85 -11.87 -6.78
CA THR A 51 -9.63 -10.65 -6.57
C THR A 51 -11.09 -11.03 -6.29
N PRO A 52 -11.92 -10.15 -5.70
CA PRO A 52 -13.35 -10.42 -5.55
C PRO A 52 -14.03 -10.78 -6.89
N ALA A 53 -13.46 -10.29 -8.00
CA ALA A 53 -13.87 -10.55 -9.37
C ALA A 53 -13.30 -11.84 -9.98
N GLY A 54 -12.41 -12.56 -9.28
CA GLY A 54 -11.80 -13.80 -9.75
C GLY A 54 -10.80 -13.64 -10.91
N LEU A 55 -10.31 -12.43 -11.17
CA LEU A 55 -9.32 -12.16 -12.21
C LEU A 55 -7.91 -12.51 -11.71
N GLU A 56 -7.21 -13.36 -12.47
CA GLU A 56 -5.79 -13.66 -12.28
C GLU A 56 -4.90 -12.67 -13.05
N GLY A 57 -3.60 -12.63 -12.74
CA GLY A 57 -2.67 -11.72 -13.41
C GLY A 57 -2.57 -11.93 -14.92
N SER A 58 -2.73 -13.18 -15.39
CA SER A 58 -2.80 -13.50 -16.83
C SER A 58 -4.07 -12.96 -17.50
N ASP A 59 -5.21 -12.98 -16.80
CA ASP A 59 -6.46 -12.42 -17.33
C ASP A 59 -6.34 -10.90 -17.50
N ILE A 60 -5.68 -10.24 -16.55
CA ILE A 60 -5.41 -8.80 -16.61
C ILE A 60 -4.46 -8.49 -17.78
N ALA A 61 -3.37 -9.25 -17.93
CA ALA A 61 -2.41 -9.09 -19.04
C ALA A 61 -3.06 -9.23 -20.42
N GLU A 62 -4.04 -10.13 -20.55
CA GLU A 62 -4.83 -10.33 -21.77
C GLU A 62 -5.99 -9.32 -21.93
N GLY A 63 -6.20 -8.42 -20.97
CA GLY A 63 -7.25 -7.40 -21.00
C GLY A 63 -8.66 -7.94 -20.72
N ARG A 64 -8.79 -9.11 -20.09
CA ARG A 64 -10.08 -9.75 -19.77
C ARG A 64 -10.77 -9.08 -18.57
N GLY A 65 -12.09 -9.23 -18.50
CA GLY A 65 -12.93 -8.62 -17.46
C GLY A 65 -13.41 -7.21 -17.78
N THR A 66 -14.29 -6.66 -16.95
CA THR A 66 -14.71 -5.25 -17.09
C THR A 66 -13.57 -4.32 -16.69
N PRO A 67 -13.51 -3.10 -17.24
CA PRO A 67 -12.51 -2.11 -16.84
C PRO A 67 -12.50 -1.85 -15.33
N GLU A 68 -13.67 -1.78 -14.69
CA GLU A 68 -13.76 -1.57 -13.24
C GLU A 68 -13.16 -2.73 -12.43
N SER A 69 -13.43 -3.97 -12.84
CA SER A 69 -12.89 -5.18 -12.19
C SER A 69 -11.37 -5.26 -12.35
N ARG A 70 -10.86 -4.89 -13.53
CA ARG A 70 -9.41 -4.81 -13.79
C ARG A 70 -8.76 -3.75 -12.92
N GLN A 71 -9.33 -2.56 -12.84
CA GLN A 71 -8.79 -1.48 -12.01
C GLN A 71 -8.76 -1.86 -10.53
N GLU A 72 -9.81 -2.52 -10.02
CA GLU A 72 -9.84 -3.04 -8.66
C GLU A 72 -8.73 -4.07 -8.44
N ALA A 73 -8.56 -5.00 -9.37
CA ALA A 73 -7.50 -5.99 -9.33
C ALA A 73 -6.09 -5.37 -9.35
N MET A 74 -5.86 -4.39 -10.24
CA MET A 74 -4.59 -3.70 -10.39
C MET A 74 -4.20 -2.96 -9.10
N ARG A 75 -5.15 -2.33 -8.39
CA ARG A 75 -4.90 -1.65 -7.12
C ARG A 75 -4.45 -2.58 -5.99
N THR A 76 -4.79 -3.86 -6.09
CA THR A 76 -4.40 -4.88 -5.08
C THR A 76 -3.11 -5.62 -5.44
N MET A 77 -2.52 -5.33 -6.60
CA MET A 77 -1.29 -5.95 -7.07
C MET A 77 -0.08 -5.49 -6.23
N PRO A 78 0.86 -6.38 -5.87
CA PRO A 78 2.11 -5.97 -5.22
C PRO A 78 2.95 -5.16 -6.21
N VAL A 79 3.15 -3.88 -5.95
CA VAL A 79 3.90 -3.00 -6.87
C VAL A 79 5.39 -3.08 -6.56
N PRO A 80 6.28 -3.23 -7.58
CA PRO A 80 7.71 -3.16 -7.39
C PRO A 80 8.15 -1.85 -6.71
N ALA A 81 9.20 -1.94 -5.89
CA ALA A 81 9.80 -0.78 -5.27
C ALA A 81 10.23 0.24 -6.35
N PRO A 82 10.10 1.56 -6.09
CA PRO A 82 10.59 2.59 -7.01
C PRO A 82 12.05 2.34 -7.37
N VAL A 83 12.35 2.29 -8.67
CA VAL A 83 13.72 2.07 -9.18
C VAL A 83 14.63 3.24 -8.80
N HIS A 84 14.02 4.42 -8.63
CA HIS A 84 14.69 5.58 -8.09
C HIS A 84 14.52 5.54 -6.58
N ALA A 85 15.52 4.99 -5.88
CA ALA A 85 15.65 5.21 -4.46
C ALA A 85 15.53 6.73 -4.27
N LEU A 86 14.51 7.18 -3.53
CA LEU A 86 14.57 8.53 -2.98
C LEU A 86 15.89 8.57 -2.22
N ASP A 87 16.84 9.38 -2.68
CA ASP A 87 18.03 9.69 -1.91
C ASP A 87 17.52 10.23 -0.58
N MET A 88 17.58 9.39 0.45
CA MET A 88 17.14 9.77 1.77
C MET A 88 18.06 10.93 2.15
N PRO A 89 17.52 12.15 2.36
CA PRO A 89 18.37 13.28 2.73
C PRO A 89 19.17 12.82 3.94
N VAL A 90 20.49 12.89 3.82
CA VAL A 90 21.40 12.51 4.91
C VAL A 90 21.16 13.52 6.02
N HIS A 91 20.17 13.24 6.86
CA HIS A 91 20.03 13.94 8.11
C HIS A 91 21.29 13.62 8.87
N ASP A 92 22.19 14.60 8.97
CA ASP A 92 23.32 14.54 9.89
C ASP A 92 22.75 14.53 11.30
N LEU A 93 22.33 13.35 11.74
CA LEU A 93 21.86 13.07 13.10
C LEU A 93 23.10 13.00 13.97
N ASN A 94 23.81 14.11 14.07
CA ASN A 94 24.91 14.30 14.98
C ASN A 94 24.43 15.24 16.11
N PRO A 95 24.35 14.76 17.36
CA PRO A 95 24.64 13.41 17.81
C PRO A 95 23.51 12.41 17.44
N PRO A 96 23.81 11.10 17.35
CA PRO A 96 22.83 10.05 17.04
C PRO A 96 21.61 10.11 17.95
N LEU A 97 20.43 9.71 17.45
CA LEU A 97 19.19 9.73 18.23
C LEU A 97 19.32 8.99 19.57
N GLY A 98 20.08 7.89 19.61
CA GLY A 98 20.36 7.16 20.85
C GLY A 98 21.03 8.00 21.93
N VAL A 99 21.91 8.94 21.54
CA VAL A 99 22.54 9.90 22.47
C VAL A 99 21.53 10.96 22.90
N ARG A 100 20.69 11.45 21.98
CA ARG A 100 19.65 12.46 22.28
C ARG A 100 18.61 11.93 23.27
N PHE A 101 18.24 10.65 23.17
CA PHE A 101 17.25 10.03 24.04
C PHE A 101 17.83 9.32 25.28
N ALA A 102 19.16 9.27 25.45
CA ALA A 102 19.80 8.62 26.59
C ALA A 102 19.25 9.10 27.96
N PRO A 103 18.98 10.40 28.20
CA PRO A 103 18.42 10.86 29.46
C PRO A 103 17.00 10.32 29.74
N VAL A 104 16.18 10.20 28.69
CA VAL A 104 14.81 9.67 28.80
C VAL A 104 14.87 8.17 29.10
N ILE A 105 15.74 7.44 28.41
CA ILE A 105 15.96 6.01 28.64
C ILE A 105 16.42 5.76 30.08
N ALA A 106 17.39 6.55 30.58
CA ALA A 106 17.86 6.44 31.95
C ALA A 106 16.75 6.71 32.97
N ARG A 107 15.89 7.71 32.72
CA ARG A 107 14.74 8.00 33.60
C ARG A 107 13.74 6.84 33.61
N CYS A 108 13.43 6.26 32.46
CA CYS A 108 12.55 5.10 32.37
C CYS A 108 13.16 3.87 33.05
N GLN A 109 14.45 3.60 32.87
CA GLN A 109 15.15 2.50 33.53
C GLN A 109 15.12 2.64 35.05
N ASN A 110 15.38 3.84 35.58
CA ASN A 110 15.32 4.10 37.02
C ASN A 110 13.90 3.92 37.58
N ALA A 111 12.88 4.35 36.83
CA ALA A 111 11.48 4.13 37.21
C ALA A 111 11.10 2.63 37.18
N LEU A 112 11.59 1.87 36.20
CA LEU A 112 11.35 0.43 36.14
C LEU A 112 12.07 -0.32 37.25
N GLN A 113 13.29 0.08 37.61
CA GLN A 113 14.04 -0.53 38.71
C GLN A 113 13.35 -0.34 40.07
N SER A 114 12.68 0.81 40.30
CA SER A 114 11.95 1.03 41.55
C SER A 114 10.66 0.19 41.65
N ILE A 115 10.06 -0.17 40.51
CA ILE A 115 8.81 -0.94 40.45
C ILE A 115 9.07 -2.46 40.31
N ALA A 116 10.24 -2.86 39.79
CA ALA A 116 10.61 -4.26 39.59
C ALA A 116 10.48 -5.18 40.83
N PRO A 117 10.79 -4.74 42.08
CA PRO A 117 10.60 -5.55 43.27
C PRO A 117 9.12 -5.85 43.58
N LEU A 118 8.21 -4.93 43.21
CA LEU A 118 6.77 -5.08 43.41
C LEU A 118 6.17 -6.04 42.38
N MET A 119 6.67 -6.01 41.14
CA MET A 119 6.22 -6.92 40.07
C MET A 119 6.63 -8.38 40.29
N LYS A 120 7.72 -8.65 41.01
CA LYS A 120 8.10 -10.01 41.42
C LYS A 120 7.23 -10.59 42.53
N ARG A 121 6.42 -9.77 43.19
CA ARG A 121 5.51 -10.14 44.27
C ARG A 121 4.06 -10.14 43.80
N VAL A 122 3.78 -10.69 42.63
CA VAL A 122 2.40 -11.14 42.36
C VAL A 122 2.13 -12.27 43.37
N PRO A 123 1.23 -12.10 44.35
CA PRO A 123 0.91 -13.19 45.24
C PRO A 123 0.31 -14.30 44.39
N ILE A 124 0.79 -15.52 44.59
CA ILE A 124 0.28 -16.76 44.02
C ILE A 124 -1.11 -17.01 44.64
N ALA A 125 -2.09 -16.17 44.32
CA ALA A 125 -3.48 -16.30 44.74
C ALA A 125 -4.39 -16.60 43.53
N ALA A 126 -3.90 -16.39 42.30
CA ALA A 126 -4.63 -16.71 41.08
C ALA A 126 -4.50 -18.19 40.64
N ALA A 127 -3.52 -18.94 41.16
CA ALA A 127 -3.32 -20.35 40.82
C ALA A 127 -4.19 -21.32 41.65
N ALA A 128 -4.87 -20.84 42.71
CA ALA A 128 -5.63 -21.68 43.64
C ALA A 128 -7.14 -21.79 43.34
N ARG A 129 -7.64 -21.19 42.24
CA ARG A 129 -9.07 -21.20 41.87
C ARG A 129 -9.41 -22.14 40.69
N VAL A 130 -8.65 -23.20 40.45
CA VAL A 130 -8.92 -24.19 39.38
C VAL A 130 -9.08 -25.62 39.91
N LYS A 131 -9.19 -25.80 41.23
CA LYS A 131 -9.66 -27.05 41.83
C LYS A 131 -10.78 -26.70 42.80
N ASP A 132 -11.90 -27.39 42.63
CA ASP A 132 -13.13 -27.32 43.44
C ASP A 132 -14.16 -26.26 42.99
N HIS A 133 -14.81 -26.52 41.85
CA HIS A 133 -16.24 -26.91 41.79
C HIS A 133 -16.67 -27.26 40.37
#